data_AF-A0A917IFA2-F1
#
_entry.id   AF-A0A917IFA2-F1
#
_cell.length_a   1.000
_cell.length_b   1.000
_cell.length_c   1.000
_cell.angle_alpha   90.00
_cell.angle_beta   90.00
_cell.angle_gamma   90.00
#
_symmetry.space_group_name_H-M   'P 1'
#
loop_
_entity.id
_entity.type
_entity.pdbx_description
1 polymer ?
#
loop_
_entity_poly.entity_id
_entity_poly.type
_entity_poly.pdbx_seq_one_letter_code
_entity_poly.pdbx_strand_id
1 'polypeptide(L)'
;MARVREGARERGDDGRGRELAEACDTGGHVEHYSRIIGRRASMPRRYAERMRATLLYGPGDVRWEEVPDPVIADPRNAIVRVVAACVCGSDLWHYRGVTPAPSEPKRIGHEFVGIVEEVGADVSRVKPGDFVIAPFYDCDMTCDNCRYGFSTSCRELCWWG
;
A
#
# COMPACT_ATOMS: atom_id res chain seq x y z
N MET A 1 -36.04 -2.52 18.79
CA MET A 1 -36.13 -1.48 19.83
C MET A 1 -35.01 -1.70 20.83
N ALA A 2 -34.05 -0.78 20.88
CA ALA A 2 -33.22 -0.50 22.06
C ALA A 2 -32.60 0.90 21.83
N ARG A 3 -33.12 1.90 22.54
CA ARG A 3 -32.53 3.24 22.67
C ARG A 3 -31.74 3.24 23.98
N VAL A 4 -30.50 3.72 23.97
CA VAL A 4 -29.82 4.15 25.19
C VAL A 4 -29.28 5.56 24.97
N ARG A 5 -29.60 6.41 25.94
CA ARG A 5 -29.44 7.87 25.98
C ARG A 5 -27.98 8.29 26.17
N GLU A 6 -27.68 9.47 25.66
CA GLU A 6 -26.50 10.27 26.00
C GLU A 6 -26.39 10.48 27.51
N GLY A 7 -25.18 10.25 28.03
CA GLY A 7 -24.75 10.63 29.36
C GLY A 7 -23.39 11.27 29.25
N ALA A 8 -23.37 12.58 29.01
CA ALA A 8 -22.20 13.41 29.21
C ALA A 8 -21.74 13.24 30.67
N ARG A 9 -20.50 12.78 30.85
CA ARG A 9 -19.77 12.94 32.11
C ARG A 9 -18.50 13.69 31.79
N GLU A 10 -18.46 14.91 32.31
CA GLU A 10 -17.29 15.77 32.41
C GLU A 10 -16.16 14.97 33.06
N ARG A 11 -15.05 14.83 32.34
CA ARG A 11 -13.77 14.45 32.95
C ARG A 11 -12.97 15.74 33.10
N GLY A 12 -12.67 16.04 34.36
CA GLY A 12 -11.86 17.18 34.76
C GLY A 12 -10.51 17.19 34.06
N ASP A 13 -10.17 18.39 33.60
CA ASP A 13 -8.87 18.81 33.13
C ASP A 13 -7.86 18.70 34.28
N ASP A 14 -6.95 17.72 34.23
CA ASP A 14 -5.82 17.60 35.17
C ASP A 14 -4.54 18.22 34.60
N GLY A 15 -4.65 19.19 33.68
CA GLY A 15 -3.56 20.10 33.32
C GLY A 15 -2.34 19.44 32.68
N ARG A 16 -2.42 18.17 32.27
CA ARG A 16 -1.33 17.41 31.62
C ARG A 16 -1.59 17.08 30.16
N GLY A 17 -2.51 17.80 29.52
CA GLY A 17 -2.86 17.64 28.10
C GLY A 17 -2.42 18.77 27.18
N ARG A 18 -1.66 19.76 27.68
CA ARG A 18 -1.26 20.97 26.91
C ARG A 18 0.19 20.98 26.45
N GLU A 19 0.86 19.84 26.40
CA GLU A 19 2.23 19.73 25.90
C GLU A 19 2.42 18.55 24.93
N LEU A 20 1.47 18.38 24.01
CA LEU A 20 1.64 17.51 22.82
C LEU A 20 1.06 18.14 21.54
N ALA A 21 0.81 19.45 21.54
CA ALA A 21 0.29 20.19 20.40
C ALA A 21 1.34 21.10 19.70
N GLU A 22 2.61 21.09 20.15
CA GLU A 22 3.69 21.92 19.60
C GLU A 22 4.94 21.10 19.23
N ALA A 23 4.75 19.98 18.53
CA ALA A 23 5.84 19.28 17.84
C ALA A 23 5.47 18.97 16.38
N CYS A 24 4.74 19.90 15.75
CA CYS A 24 4.90 20.16 14.34
C CYS A 24 6.10 21.11 14.24
N ASP A 25 7.14 20.74 13.50
CA ASP A 25 8.38 21.50 13.29
C ASP A 25 9.57 21.21 14.23
N THR A 26 10.13 20.00 14.14
CA THR A 26 11.60 19.85 14.06
C THR A 26 11.94 18.62 13.20
N GLY A 27 12.62 18.85 12.09
CA GLY A 27 12.98 17.85 11.07
C GLY A 27 13.99 16.79 11.50
N GLY A 28 13.74 16.04 12.59
CA GLY A 28 14.68 15.06 13.15
C GLY A 28 14.41 13.59 12.81
N HIS A 29 13.19 13.19 12.44
CA HIS A 29 12.84 11.76 12.27
C HIS A 29 13.05 11.20 10.85
N VAL A 30 13.23 12.07 9.85
CA VAL A 30 13.45 11.65 8.45
C VAL A 30 14.92 11.32 8.14
N GLU A 31 15.84 11.80 8.97
CA GLU A 31 17.29 11.60 8.79
C GLU A 31 17.72 10.14 9.05
N HIS A 32 17.06 9.42 9.96
CA HIS A 32 17.52 8.09 10.35
C HIS A 32 17.19 7.00 9.32
N TYR A 33 16.10 7.14 8.56
CA TYR A 33 15.74 6.20 7.48
C TYR A 33 16.51 6.46 6.18
N SER A 34 16.95 7.69 5.93
CA SER A 34 17.71 8.05 4.72
C SER A 34 19.15 7.49 4.68
N ARG A 35 19.60 6.81 5.75
CA ARG A 35 20.87 6.07 5.78
C ARG A 35 20.74 4.59 5.37
N ILE A 36 19.57 3.96 5.50
CA ILE A 36 19.32 2.57 5.06
C ILE A 36 19.06 2.53 3.55
N ILE A 37 18.32 3.52 3.05
CA ILE A 37 18.14 3.80 1.62
C ILE A 37 19.22 4.80 1.19
N GLY A 38 20.38 4.28 0.78
CA GLY A 38 21.50 5.10 0.33
C GLY A 38 21.04 6.25 -0.56
N ARG A 39 21.24 7.50 -0.10
CA ARG A 39 20.95 8.71 -0.86
C ARG A 39 21.74 8.70 -2.17
N ARG A 40 21.08 8.30 -3.25
CA ARG A 40 21.20 9.04 -4.52
C ARG A 40 19.98 9.94 -4.60
N ALA A 41 20.12 11.14 -4.03
CA ALA A 41 19.26 12.23 -4.43
C ALA A 41 19.44 12.47 -5.94
N SER A 42 18.32 12.74 -6.62
CA SER A 42 18.20 13.29 -7.97
C SER A 42 18.87 12.51 -9.11
N MET A 43 18.22 11.44 -9.55
CA MET A 43 17.92 11.34 -10.98
C MET A 43 16.48 10.84 -11.10
N PRO A 44 15.60 11.47 -11.92
CA PRO A 44 14.37 10.80 -12.29
C PRO A 44 14.80 9.48 -12.94
N ARG A 45 14.35 8.36 -12.38
CA ARG A 45 14.48 7.09 -13.08
C ARG A 45 13.73 7.33 -14.38
N ARG A 46 14.45 7.44 -15.51
CA ARG A 46 13.81 7.10 -16.79
C ARG A 46 13.23 5.73 -16.51
N TYR A 47 11.90 5.58 -16.56
CA TYR A 47 11.27 4.27 -16.46
C TYR A 47 12.13 3.31 -17.26
N ALA A 48 12.68 2.30 -16.57
CA ALA A 48 13.51 1.36 -17.28
C ALA A 48 12.56 0.68 -18.28
N GLU A 49 13.01 0.29 -19.46
CA GLU A 49 12.11 -0.46 -20.36
C GLU A 49 11.62 -1.77 -19.69
N ARG A 50 12.32 -2.22 -18.63
CA ARG A 50 12.00 -3.40 -17.82
C ARG A 50 12.22 -3.20 -16.32
N MET A 51 11.46 -3.95 -15.52
CA MET A 51 11.62 -4.14 -14.08
C MET A 51 11.76 -5.64 -13.75
N ARG A 52 12.27 -5.96 -12.56
CA ARG A 52 12.21 -7.33 -12.04
C ARG A 52 10.88 -7.59 -11.35
N ALA A 53 10.25 -8.73 -11.62
CA ALA A 53 9.05 -9.17 -10.94
C ALA A 53 9.12 -10.66 -10.58
N THR A 54 8.58 -11.02 -9.41
CA THR A 54 8.43 -12.41 -8.98
C THR A 54 7.17 -13.00 -9.62
N LEU A 55 7.31 -14.14 -10.28
CA LEU A 55 6.26 -14.87 -10.97
C LEU A 55 6.12 -16.29 -10.41
N LEU A 56 4.88 -16.70 -10.13
CA LEU A 56 4.52 -18.07 -9.80
C LEU A 56 4.10 -18.80 -11.07
N TYR A 57 4.85 -19.82 -11.44
CA TYR A 57 4.60 -20.68 -12.61
C TYR A 57 3.73 -21.90 -12.28
N GLY A 58 3.75 -22.32 -11.01
CA GLY A 58 3.05 -23.49 -10.51
C GLY A 58 3.49 -23.85 -9.10
N PRO A 59 2.94 -24.93 -8.51
CA PRO A 59 3.34 -25.35 -7.18
C PRO A 59 4.85 -25.59 -7.09
N GLY A 60 5.51 -24.98 -6.12
CA GLY A 60 6.97 -25.07 -5.92
C GLY A 60 7.82 -24.26 -6.91
N ASP A 61 7.24 -23.60 -7.91
CA ASP A 61 7.97 -22.94 -8.99
C ASP A 61 7.75 -21.43 -8.99
N VAL A 62 8.64 -20.72 -8.28
CA VAL A 62 8.68 -19.26 -8.23
C VAL A 62 10.00 -18.79 -8.83
N ARG A 63 9.90 -17.85 -9.76
CA ARG A 63 11.04 -17.27 -10.48
C ARG A 63 10.94 -15.76 -10.43
N TRP A 64 12.04 -15.07 -10.70
CA TRP A 64 11.99 -13.65 -11.03
C TRP A 64 12.35 -13.46 -12.50
N GLU A 65 11.73 -12.48 -13.14
CA GLU A 65 11.96 -12.16 -14.55
C GLU A 65 12.02 -10.66 -14.80
N GLU A 66 12.63 -10.29 -15.93
CA GLU A 66 12.59 -8.92 -16.45
C GLU A 66 11.35 -8.70 -17.32
N VAL A 67 10.37 -8.03 -16.74
CA VAL A 67 9.08 -7.70 -17.35
C VAL A 67 9.02 -6.21 -17.69
N PRO A 68 8.12 -5.74 -18.57
CA PRO A 68 7.95 -4.30 -18.79
C PRO A 68 7.70 -3.55 -17.47
N ASP A 69 8.30 -2.37 -17.34
CA ASP A 69 8.02 -1.43 -16.24
C ASP A 69 6.54 -0.97 -16.36
N PRO A 70 5.82 -0.78 -15.25
CA PRO A 70 4.41 -0.46 -15.30
C PRO A 70 4.21 0.93 -15.88
N VAL A 71 3.07 1.11 -16.53
CA VAL A 71 2.58 2.39 -17.01
C VAL A 71 1.24 2.67 -16.37
N ILE A 72 0.88 3.95 -16.22
CA ILE A 72 -0.46 4.33 -15.75
C ILE A 72 -1.48 3.89 -16.81
N ALA A 73 -2.23 2.82 -16.50
CA ALA A 73 -3.28 2.30 -17.37
C ALA A 73 -4.64 2.98 -17.13
N ASP A 74 -4.87 3.49 -15.91
CA ASP A 74 -6.09 4.16 -15.49
C ASP A 74 -5.75 5.48 -14.76
N PRO A 75 -6.47 6.59 -15.02
CA PRO A 75 -6.17 7.88 -14.40
C PRO A 75 -6.29 7.87 -12.86
N ARG A 76 -6.89 6.84 -12.26
CA ARG A 76 -6.98 6.66 -10.80
C ARG A 76 -5.83 5.84 -10.21
N ASN A 77 -4.90 5.33 -11.02
CA ASN A 77 -3.79 4.50 -10.55
C ASN A 77 -2.58 5.34 -10.12
N ALA A 78 -1.69 4.70 -9.34
CA ALA A 78 -0.38 5.22 -9.00
C ALA A 78 0.67 4.13 -9.23
N ILE A 79 1.87 4.52 -9.67
CA ILE A 79 3.03 3.66 -9.73
C ILE A 79 3.84 3.87 -8.45
N VAL A 80 4.11 2.77 -7.74
CA VAL A 80 4.89 2.78 -6.50
C VAL A 80 6.16 1.97 -6.70
N ARG A 81 7.31 2.59 -6.45
CA ARG A 81 8.56 1.85 -6.32
C ARG A 81 8.59 1.16 -4.96
N VAL A 82 8.48 -0.15 -5.00
CA VAL A 82 8.56 -1.01 -3.81
C VAL A 82 9.93 -0.84 -3.14
N VAL A 83 9.92 -0.54 -1.84
CA VAL A 83 11.12 -0.45 -0.99
C VAL A 83 11.33 -1.75 -0.23
N ALA A 84 10.25 -2.31 0.30
CA ALA A 84 10.24 -3.60 0.96
C ALA A 84 8.90 -4.29 0.75
N ALA A 85 8.93 -5.62 0.71
CA ALA A 85 7.75 -6.47 0.65
C ALA A 85 7.90 -7.63 1.62
N CYS A 86 6.78 -8.12 2.13
CA CYS A 86 6.70 -9.29 3.00
C CYS A 86 6.26 -10.52 2.21
N VAL A 87 6.45 -11.69 2.82
CA VAL A 87 5.83 -12.94 2.35
C VAL A 87 4.72 -13.29 3.33
N CYS A 88 3.49 -13.33 2.84
CA CYS A 88 2.34 -13.69 3.65
C CYS A 88 2.08 -15.20 3.61
N GLY A 89 1.38 -15.72 4.62
CA GLY A 89 0.89 -17.09 4.59
C GLY A 89 -0.04 -17.35 3.40
N SER A 90 -0.75 -16.32 2.91
CA SER A 90 -1.64 -16.41 1.76
C SER A 90 -0.92 -16.62 0.43
N ASP A 91 0.30 -16.09 0.27
CA ASP A 91 1.13 -16.36 -0.92
C ASP A 91 1.43 -17.87 -1.05
N LEU A 92 1.47 -18.58 0.08
CA LEU A 92 1.85 -19.99 0.13
C LEU A 92 0.74 -20.94 -0.33
N TRP A 93 -0.52 -20.50 -0.42
CA TRP A 93 -1.63 -21.39 -0.83
C TRP A 93 -1.43 -21.93 -2.26
N HIS A 94 -1.11 -21.05 -3.20
CA HIS A 94 -0.83 -21.44 -4.58
C HIS A 94 0.55 -22.10 -4.71
N TYR A 95 1.57 -21.58 -4.01
CA TYR A 95 2.91 -22.16 -4.01
C TYR A 95 2.93 -23.62 -3.52
N ARG A 96 2.13 -23.96 -2.50
CA ARG A 96 2.02 -25.33 -1.98
C ARG A 96 1.06 -26.21 -2.78
N GLY A 97 0.36 -25.67 -3.77
CA GLY A 97 -0.66 -26.39 -4.53
C GLY A 97 -1.93 -26.71 -3.73
N VAL A 98 -2.18 -26.00 -2.63
CA VAL A 98 -3.42 -26.16 -1.83
C VAL A 98 -4.62 -25.58 -2.59
N THR A 99 -4.38 -24.49 -3.31
CA THR A 99 -5.33 -23.87 -4.25
C THR A 99 -4.79 -24.05 -5.65
N PRO A 100 -5.65 -24.24 -6.68
CA PRO A 100 -5.20 -24.33 -8.06
C PRO A 100 -4.23 -23.21 -8.40
N ALA A 101 -3.10 -23.58 -9.02
CA ALA A 101 -2.17 -22.59 -9.54
C ALA A 101 -2.84 -21.83 -10.71
N PRO A 102 -2.44 -20.58 -10.97
CA PRO A 102 -2.89 -19.85 -12.14
C PRO A 102 -2.54 -20.62 -13.43
N SER A 103 -3.37 -20.49 -14.47
CA SER A 103 -3.13 -21.15 -15.77
C SER A 103 -1.93 -20.59 -16.53
N GLU A 104 -1.48 -19.39 -16.16
CA GLU A 104 -0.33 -18.68 -16.73
C GLU A 104 0.53 -18.10 -15.60
N PRO A 105 1.82 -17.83 -15.83
CA PRO A 105 2.69 -17.28 -14.80
C PRO A 105 2.15 -15.97 -14.24
N LYS A 106 1.90 -15.92 -12.94
CA LYS A 106 1.25 -14.76 -12.29
C LYS A 106 2.20 -14.06 -11.34
N ARG A 107 2.15 -12.73 -11.31
CA ARG A 107 2.81 -11.94 -10.26
C ARG A 107 2.23 -12.31 -8.90
N ILE A 108 3.08 -12.40 -7.89
CA ILE A 108 2.70 -12.75 -6.52
C ILE A 108 3.23 -11.71 -5.52
N GLY A 109 2.51 -11.56 -4.41
CA GLY A 109 2.84 -10.65 -3.31
C GLY A 109 1.87 -9.48 -3.24
N HIS A 110 1.37 -9.22 -2.04
CA HIS A 110 0.33 -8.22 -1.76
C HIS A 110 0.60 -7.39 -0.49
N GLU A 111 1.81 -7.49 0.05
CA GLU A 111 2.24 -6.77 1.25
C GLU A 111 3.51 -5.98 0.97
N PHE A 112 3.38 -4.66 0.73
CA PHE A 112 4.54 -3.82 0.47
C PHE A 112 4.42 -2.40 1.02
N VAL A 113 5.58 -1.81 1.22
CA VAL A 113 5.77 -0.36 1.41
C VAL A 113 6.64 0.19 0.30
N GLY A 114 6.44 1.44 -0.08
CA GLY A 114 7.16 2.02 -1.21
C GLY A 114 7.07 3.53 -1.31
N ILE A 115 7.64 4.06 -2.38
CA ILE A 115 7.63 5.48 -2.73
C ILE A 115 6.79 5.65 -3.98
N VAL A 116 5.83 6.56 -3.96
CA VAL A 116 5.05 6.92 -5.15
C VAL A 116 6.00 7.57 -6.17
N GLU A 117 6.04 7.04 -7.40
CA GLU A 117 6.86 7.58 -8.50
C GLU A 117 6.00 8.40 -9.47
N GLU A 118 4.78 7.94 -9.77
CA GLU A 118 3.83 8.60 -10.68
C GLU A 118 2.39 8.35 -10.24
N VAL A 119 1.52 9.29 -10.59
CA VAL A 119 0.09 9.22 -10.33
C VAL A 119 -0.68 9.58 -11.59
N GLY A 120 -1.84 8.96 -11.80
CA GLY A 120 -2.76 9.34 -12.85
C GLY A 120 -3.47 10.67 -12.54
N ALA A 121 -4.13 11.22 -13.57
CA ALA A 121 -4.74 12.55 -13.52
C ALA A 121 -5.86 12.72 -12.47
N ASP A 122 -6.52 11.62 -12.07
CA ASP A 122 -7.64 11.63 -11.13
C ASP A 122 -7.20 11.33 -9.68
N VAL A 123 -5.90 11.12 -9.44
CA VAL A 123 -5.35 10.85 -8.11
C VAL A 123 -5.07 12.17 -7.38
N SER A 124 -5.68 12.32 -6.20
CA SER A 124 -5.55 13.54 -5.38
C SER A 124 -5.09 13.30 -3.94
N ARG A 125 -5.04 12.04 -3.48
CA ARG A 125 -4.76 11.70 -2.07
C ARG A 125 -3.28 11.43 -1.77
N VAL A 126 -2.49 11.13 -2.80
CA VAL A 126 -1.05 10.88 -2.75
C VAL A 126 -0.38 11.58 -3.91
N LYS A 127 0.92 11.86 -3.80
CA LYS A 127 1.73 12.48 -4.84
C LYS A 127 3.11 11.81 -4.97
N PRO A 128 3.81 11.97 -6.10
CA PRO A 128 5.18 11.49 -6.25
C PRO A 128 6.08 11.93 -5.08
N GLY A 129 6.87 11.00 -4.56
CA GLY A 129 7.75 11.16 -3.40
C GLY A 129 7.14 10.76 -2.06
N ASP A 130 5.82 10.59 -1.95
CA ASP A 130 5.19 10.12 -0.71
C ASP A 130 5.60 8.67 -0.39
N PHE A 131 5.86 8.37 0.89
CA PHE A 131 6.06 7.01 1.38
C PHE A 131 4.72 6.39 1.77
N VAL A 132 4.39 5.24 1.20
CA VAL A 132 3.08 4.61 1.29
C VAL A 132 3.18 3.15 1.71
N ILE A 133 2.11 2.68 2.35
CA ILE A 133 1.83 1.26 2.58
C ILE A 133 0.63 0.86 1.72
N ALA A 134 0.73 -0.28 1.05
CA ALA A 134 -0.38 -0.82 0.27
C ALA A 134 -1.19 -1.82 1.11
N PRO A 135 -2.53 -1.75 1.09
CA PRO A 135 -3.36 -2.86 1.53
C PRO A 135 -3.17 -4.10 0.62
N PHE A 136 -3.79 -5.23 0.95
CA PHE A 136 -3.76 -6.43 0.09
C PHE A 136 -4.93 -6.49 -0.91
N TYR A 137 -5.71 -5.41 -1.02
CA TYR A 137 -6.93 -5.31 -1.80
C TYR A 137 -7.14 -3.88 -2.31
N ASP A 138 -7.86 -3.76 -3.42
CA ASP A 138 -8.37 -2.48 -3.92
C ASP A 138 -9.81 -2.26 -3.46
N CYS A 139 -10.20 -1.01 -3.26
CA CYS A 139 -11.57 -0.63 -2.97
C CYS A 139 -11.95 0.65 -3.70
N ASP A 140 -13.21 0.75 -4.14
CA ASP A 140 -13.71 1.87 -4.94
C ASP A 140 -13.76 3.20 -4.17
N MET A 141 -13.70 3.16 -2.84
CA MET A 141 -13.90 4.30 -1.94
C MET A 141 -15.24 5.04 -2.11
N THR A 142 -16.22 4.48 -2.84
CA THR A 142 -17.50 5.14 -3.14
C THR A 142 -18.73 4.38 -2.67
N CYS A 143 -18.66 3.06 -2.47
CA CYS A 143 -19.82 2.30 -2.00
C CYS A 143 -20.19 2.66 -0.55
N ASP A 144 -21.36 2.20 -0.10
CA ASP A 144 -21.84 2.40 1.27
C ASP A 144 -20.84 1.87 2.32
N ASN A 145 -20.33 0.66 2.15
CA ASN A 145 -19.35 0.07 3.07
C ASN A 145 -18.07 0.91 3.17
N CYS A 146 -17.54 1.37 2.02
CA CYS A 146 -16.37 2.25 1.98
C CYS A 146 -16.63 3.59 2.69
N ARG A 147 -17.80 4.21 2.46
CA ARG A 147 -18.18 5.47 3.11
C ARG A 147 -18.34 5.35 4.62
N TYR A 148 -18.69 4.16 5.12
CA TYR A 148 -18.73 3.85 6.55
C TYR A 148 -17.37 3.41 7.13
N GLY A 149 -16.29 3.39 6.33
CA GLY A 149 -14.94 3.03 6.78
C GLY A 149 -14.63 1.54 6.74
N PHE A 150 -15.48 0.72 6.13
CA PHE A 150 -15.30 -0.73 6.00
C PHE A 150 -14.82 -1.10 4.59
N SER A 151 -13.63 -0.61 4.20
CA SER A 151 -13.05 -0.83 2.88
C SER A 151 -12.83 -2.30 2.53
N THR A 152 -12.61 -3.16 3.53
CA THR A 152 -12.50 -4.63 3.35
C THR A 152 -13.78 -5.29 2.86
N SER A 153 -14.92 -4.59 2.99
CA SER A 153 -16.23 -5.05 2.54
C SER A 153 -16.71 -4.25 1.32
N CYS A 154 -15.79 -3.67 0.55
CA CYS A 154 -16.14 -2.96 -0.68
C CYS A 154 -17.00 -3.84 -1.59
N ARG A 155 -17.98 -3.24 -2.29
CA ARG A 155 -18.84 -3.97 -3.22
C ARG A 155 -18.12 -4.31 -4.53
N GLU A 156 -17.17 -3.46 -4.90
CA GLU A 156 -16.28 -3.62 -6.06
C GLU A 156 -14.88 -4.04 -5.62
N LEU A 157 -14.78 -4.85 -4.56
CA LEU A 157 -13.50 -5.30 -3.99
C LEU A 157 -12.69 -6.07 -5.05
N CYS A 158 -11.44 -5.67 -5.25
CA CYS A 158 -10.50 -6.38 -6.11
C CYS A 158 -9.27 -6.82 -5.31
N TRP A 159 -8.64 -7.91 -5.75
CA TRP A 159 -7.46 -8.49 -5.11
C TRP A 159 -6.27 -8.36 -6.07
N TRP A 160 -5.10 -7.99 -5.53
CA TRP A 160 -3.84 -7.98 -6.27
C TRP A 160 -2.80 -8.88 -5.62
N GLY A 161 -1.71 -9.13 -6.36
CA GLY A 161 -0.83 -10.27 -6.11
C GLY A 161 -1.45 -11.56 -6.65
#